data_AF-A0A6G3PXW5-F1
#
_entry.id   AF-A0A6G3PXW5-F1
#
_cell.length_a   1.000
_cell.length_b   1.000
_cell.length_c   1.000
_cell.angle_alpha   90.00
_cell.angle_beta   90.00
_cell.angle_gamma   90.00
#
_symmetry.space_group_name_H-M   'P 1'
#
loop_
_entity.id
_entity.type
_entity.pdbx_description
1 polymer ?
#
loop_
_entity_poly.entity_id
_entity_poly.type
_entity_poly.pdbx_seq_one_letter_code
_entity_poly.pdbx_strand_id
1 'polypeptide(L)'
;WADAPGTARAVAADETPALSALAAEAARNEVLRIAKSGLPAELRTSAWNALRSTLGDAAIEAWLAPGGGYDLAKQRLRDTRTRNRLFCERVAATHTPEFSPQVNAAARTALKGTDPDRAAFVSTGYERAQQRDREVRAADTEHQQEVAARERDFVAALAATDPGGEVRTAAQWALRPGATDADVAEFFGYGWATGATLDLEGHRLRIADGETRRHHALTLLLRKALAAEE
;
A
#
# COMPACT_ATOMS: atom_id res chain seq x y z
N TRP A 1 53.24 -70.99 -52.52
CA TRP A 1 51.89 -70.91 -51.95
C TRP A 1 51.88 -69.87 -50.86
N ALA A 2 50.84 -69.05 -50.89
CA ALA A 2 50.63 -67.89 -50.04
C ALA A 2 50.27 -68.29 -48.61
N ASP A 3 50.59 -67.43 -47.65
CA ASP A 3 49.59 -66.94 -46.71
C ASP A 3 50.06 -65.65 -46.05
N ALA A 4 49.22 -64.61 -46.12
CA ALA A 4 49.43 -63.30 -45.53
C ALA A 4 48.35 -63.09 -44.45
N PRO A 5 48.70 -62.70 -43.21
CA PRO A 5 47.72 -62.29 -42.22
C PRO A 5 47.62 -60.75 -42.21
N GLY A 6 46.71 -60.20 -43.02
CA GLY A 6 46.08 -58.90 -42.80
C GLY A 6 44.58 -59.16 -42.95
N THR A 7 43.67 -58.73 -42.09
CA THR A 7 43.44 -57.37 -41.60
C THR A 7 42.28 -57.47 -40.60
N ALA A 8 42.52 -57.26 -39.30
CA ALA A 8 41.43 -57.23 -38.31
C ALA A 8 41.53 -56.09 -37.28
N ARG A 9 42.53 -55.19 -37.41
CA ARG A 9 42.82 -54.18 -36.38
C ARG A 9 42.43 -52.74 -36.74
N ALA A 10 41.92 -52.50 -37.95
CA ALA A 10 41.57 -51.15 -38.43
C ALA A 10 40.10 -50.74 -38.24
N VAL A 11 39.18 -51.69 -38.00
CA VAL A 11 37.74 -51.40 -37.94
C VAL A 11 37.31 -50.82 -36.58
N ALA A 12 37.88 -51.30 -35.48
CA ALA A 12 37.50 -50.86 -34.13
C ALA A 12 37.90 -49.40 -33.79
N ALA A 13 38.91 -48.83 -34.47
CA ALA A 13 39.38 -47.47 -34.22
C ALA A 13 38.48 -46.40 -34.87
N ASP A 14 37.77 -46.74 -35.95
CA ASP A 14 36.93 -45.81 -36.72
C ASP A 14 35.46 -45.78 -36.23
N GLU A 15 35.01 -46.85 -35.58
CA GLU A 15 33.66 -46.95 -35.00
C GLU A 15 33.49 -46.10 -33.73
N THR A 16 34.54 -45.98 -32.91
CA THR A 16 34.53 -45.22 -31.64
C THR A 16 34.29 -43.70 -31.82
N PRO A 17 34.99 -43.00 -32.73
CA PRO A 17 34.74 -41.58 -32.99
C PRO A 17 33.36 -41.34 -33.61
N ALA A 18 32.88 -42.22 -34.49
CA ALA A 18 31.54 -42.13 -35.08
C ALA A 18 30.42 -42.25 -34.03
N LEU A 19 30.54 -43.19 -33.08
CA LEU A 19 29.60 -43.34 -31.96
C LEU A 19 29.62 -42.13 -31.02
N SER A 20 30.79 -41.55 -30.75
CA SER A 20 30.91 -40.35 -29.91
C SER A 20 30.26 -39.11 -30.53
N ALA A 21 30.38 -38.94 -31.86
CA ALA A 21 29.75 -37.86 -32.59
C ALA A 21 28.21 -37.98 -32.60
N LEU A 22 27.68 -39.19 -32.79
CA LEU A 22 26.26 -39.48 -32.69
C LEU A 22 25.71 -39.21 -31.28
N ALA A 23 26.46 -39.59 -30.24
CA ALA A 23 26.08 -39.32 -28.85
C ALA A 23 26.06 -37.81 -28.54
N ALA A 24 27.04 -37.04 -29.03
CA ALA A 24 27.07 -35.59 -28.90
C ALA A 24 25.90 -34.91 -29.62
N GLU A 25 25.53 -35.39 -30.81
CA GLU A 25 24.36 -34.88 -31.55
C GLU A 25 23.04 -35.21 -30.85
N ALA A 26 22.88 -36.41 -30.32
CA ALA A 26 21.72 -36.79 -29.51
C ALA A 26 21.60 -35.92 -28.25
N ALA A 27 22.71 -35.67 -27.55
CA ALA A 27 22.77 -34.79 -26.39
C ALA A 27 22.36 -33.35 -26.74
N ARG A 28 22.89 -32.80 -27.84
CA ARG A 28 22.50 -31.48 -28.37
C ARG A 28 20.99 -31.38 -28.63
N ASN A 29 20.43 -32.39 -29.29
CA ASN A 29 19.00 -32.44 -29.62
C ASN A 29 18.13 -32.48 -28.36
N GLU A 30 18.54 -33.21 -27.33
CA GLU A 30 17.81 -33.28 -26.06
C GLU A 30 17.83 -31.94 -25.32
N VAL A 31 18.98 -31.29 -25.21
CA VAL A 31 19.07 -29.95 -24.58
C VAL A 31 18.26 -28.92 -25.37
N LEU A 32 18.29 -29.00 -26.71
CA LEU A 32 17.49 -28.13 -27.58
C LEU A 32 15.98 -28.35 -27.39
N ARG A 33 15.54 -29.60 -27.23
CA ARG A 33 14.16 -29.96 -26.92
C ARG A 33 13.73 -29.34 -25.59
N ILE A 34 14.56 -29.42 -24.55
CA ILE A 34 14.30 -28.79 -23.25
C ILE A 34 14.24 -27.25 -23.39
N ALA A 35 15.18 -26.65 -24.11
CA ALA A 35 15.25 -25.20 -24.31
C ALA A 35 14.02 -24.63 -25.05
N LYS A 36 13.42 -25.41 -25.96
CA LYS A 36 12.20 -25.09 -26.73
C LYS A 36 10.89 -25.57 -26.08
N SER A 37 10.96 -26.32 -24.99
CA SER A 37 9.78 -26.90 -24.33
C SER A 37 8.92 -25.84 -23.60
N GLY A 38 7.80 -26.28 -23.02
CA GLY A 38 6.98 -25.49 -22.08
C GLY A 38 7.48 -25.51 -20.62
N LEU A 39 8.69 -25.98 -20.35
CA LEU A 39 9.25 -26.04 -19.00
C LEU A 39 9.49 -24.63 -18.41
N PRO A 40 9.65 -24.53 -17.07
CA PRO A 40 9.99 -23.27 -16.39
C PRO A 40 11.13 -22.50 -17.07
N ALA A 41 11.02 -21.17 -17.07
CA ALA A 41 11.92 -20.30 -17.82
C ALA A 41 13.39 -20.47 -17.40
N GLU A 42 13.66 -20.72 -16.13
CA GLU A 42 15.00 -20.95 -15.57
C GLU A 42 15.66 -22.18 -16.19
N LEU A 43 14.89 -23.27 -16.38
CA LEU A 43 15.39 -24.49 -17.01
C LEU A 43 15.67 -24.25 -18.49
N ARG A 44 14.76 -23.57 -19.20
CA ARG A 44 14.94 -23.24 -20.62
C ARG A 44 16.15 -22.32 -20.85
N THR A 45 16.30 -21.29 -20.03
CA THR A 45 17.43 -20.37 -20.08
C THR A 45 18.74 -21.09 -19.77
N SER A 46 18.76 -21.98 -18.77
CA SER A 46 19.95 -22.78 -18.48
C SER A 46 20.36 -23.68 -19.65
N ALA A 47 19.39 -24.28 -20.35
CA ALA A 47 19.62 -25.09 -21.54
C ALA A 47 20.13 -24.24 -22.73
N TRP A 48 19.55 -23.05 -22.96
CA TRP A 48 20.07 -22.12 -23.96
C TRP A 48 21.50 -21.66 -23.67
N ASN A 49 21.85 -21.45 -22.41
CA ASN A 49 23.21 -21.08 -22.01
C ASN A 49 24.20 -22.22 -22.27
N ALA A 50 23.82 -23.48 -22.01
CA ALA A 50 24.65 -24.63 -22.33
C ALA A 50 24.89 -24.75 -23.85
N LEU A 51 23.84 -24.59 -24.67
CA LEU A 51 23.92 -24.65 -26.13
C LEU A 51 24.75 -23.52 -26.76
N ARG A 52 24.79 -22.33 -26.15
CA ARG A 52 25.53 -21.16 -26.65
C ARG A 52 26.93 -21.03 -26.02
N SER A 53 27.31 -21.96 -25.16
CA SER A 53 28.59 -21.94 -24.48
C SER A 53 29.75 -22.09 -25.48
N THR A 54 30.83 -21.35 -25.27
CA THR A 54 32.06 -21.47 -26.07
C THR A 54 32.79 -22.80 -25.83
N LEU A 55 32.43 -23.53 -24.77
CA LEU A 55 32.95 -24.87 -24.47
C LEU A 55 32.31 -25.97 -25.35
N GLY A 56 31.30 -25.64 -26.16
CA GLY A 56 30.67 -26.57 -27.10
C GLY A 56 30.06 -27.79 -26.41
N ASP A 57 30.35 -28.98 -26.95
CA ASP A 57 29.76 -30.25 -26.49
C ASP A 57 30.09 -30.58 -25.03
N ALA A 58 31.24 -30.14 -24.53
CA ALA A 58 31.63 -30.33 -23.13
C ALA A 58 30.66 -29.61 -22.16
N ALA A 59 30.10 -28.45 -22.54
CA ALA A 59 29.11 -27.77 -21.72
C ALA A 59 27.76 -28.49 -21.70
N ILE A 60 27.41 -29.15 -22.81
CA ILE A 60 26.16 -29.90 -22.95
C ILE A 60 26.24 -31.19 -22.15
N GLU A 61 27.37 -31.89 -22.24
CA GLU A 61 27.65 -33.08 -21.43
C GLU A 61 27.65 -32.74 -19.93
N ALA A 62 28.35 -31.67 -19.53
CA ALA A 62 28.35 -31.21 -18.14
C ALA A 62 26.97 -30.73 -17.66
N TRP A 63 26.10 -30.26 -18.56
CA TRP A 63 24.74 -29.86 -18.21
C TRP A 63 23.82 -31.07 -18.00
N LEU A 64 23.98 -32.14 -18.79
CA LEU A 64 23.22 -33.39 -18.70
C LEU A 64 23.75 -34.37 -17.63
N ALA A 65 25.02 -34.23 -17.23
CA ALA A 65 25.63 -35.09 -16.23
C ALA A 65 24.86 -35.07 -14.90
N PRO A 66 24.84 -36.17 -14.13
CA PRO A 66 24.24 -36.19 -12.79
C PRO A 66 24.86 -35.12 -11.89
N GLY A 67 24.03 -34.29 -11.24
CA GLY A 67 24.48 -33.14 -10.46
C GLY A 67 24.96 -31.95 -11.30
N GLY A 68 24.85 -32.04 -12.63
CA GLY A 68 25.21 -31.02 -13.59
C GLY A 68 24.19 -29.88 -13.70
N GLY A 69 24.30 -29.11 -14.78
CA GLY A 69 23.53 -27.88 -14.99
C GLY A 69 22.00 -28.04 -14.94
N TYR A 70 21.45 -29.16 -15.43
CA TYR A 70 20.01 -29.44 -15.37
C TYR A 70 19.53 -29.67 -13.93
N ASP A 71 20.27 -30.46 -13.14
CA ASP A 71 19.93 -30.73 -11.74
C ASP A 71 20.05 -29.49 -10.88
N LEU A 72 21.11 -28.70 -11.08
CA LEU A 72 21.29 -27.41 -10.40
C LEU A 72 20.18 -26.42 -10.75
N ALA A 73 19.73 -26.36 -12.01
CA ALA A 73 18.62 -25.50 -12.40
C ALA A 73 17.29 -25.92 -11.76
N LYS A 74 17.01 -27.23 -11.67
CA LYS A 74 15.84 -27.76 -10.94
C LYS A 74 15.92 -27.42 -9.44
N GLN A 75 17.09 -27.56 -8.83
CA GLN A 75 17.29 -27.23 -7.42
C GLN A 75 17.05 -25.74 -7.17
N ARG A 76 17.64 -24.85 -7.96
CA ARG A 76 17.41 -23.40 -7.87
C ARG A 76 15.93 -23.03 -7.98
N LEU A 77 15.19 -23.70 -8.85
CA LEU A 77 13.75 -23.49 -8.98
C LEU A 77 13.01 -23.85 -7.69
N ARG A 78 13.32 -25.01 -7.09
CA ARG A 78 12.75 -25.44 -5.80
C ARG A 78 13.10 -24.47 -4.69
N ASP A 79 14.37 -24.08 -4.58
CA ASP A 79 14.84 -23.15 -3.55
C ASP A 79 14.19 -21.78 -3.68
N THR A 80 13.99 -21.30 -4.91
CA THR A 80 13.31 -20.02 -5.16
C THR A 80 11.84 -20.09 -4.74
N ARG A 81 11.13 -21.18 -5.03
CA ARG A 81 9.73 -21.37 -4.60
C ARG A 81 9.62 -21.39 -3.07
N THR A 82 10.51 -22.13 -2.41
CA THR A 82 10.58 -22.17 -0.94
C THR A 82 10.85 -20.78 -0.36
N ARG A 83 11.85 -20.06 -0.89
CA ARG A 83 12.18 -18.70 -0.43
C ARG A 83 11.02 -17.72 -0.65
N ASN A 84 10.36 -17.77 -1.81
CA ASN A 84 9.22 -16.90 -2.10
C ASN A 84 8.05 -17.16 -1.14
N ARG A 85 7.78 -18.44 -0.84
CA ARG A 85 6.78 -18.82 0.16
C ARG A 85 7.14 -18.29 1.55
N LEU A 86 8.36 -18.56 2.03
CA LEU A 86 8.82 -18.08 3.34
C LEU A 86 8.80 -16.55 3.44
N PHE A 87 9.13 -15.86 2.35
CA PHE A 87 9.01 -14.41 2.28
C PHE A 87 7.56 -13.96 2.48
N CYS A 88 6.61 -14.55 1.75
CA CYS A 88 5.19 -14.21 1.90
C CYS A 88 4.67 -14.52 3.31
N GLU A 89 5.08 -15.65 3.92
CA GLU A 89 4.71 -16.03 5.29
C GLU A 89 5.23 -15.01 6.30
N ARG A 90 6.51 -14.63 6.19
CA ARG A 90 7.11 -13.61 7.05
C ARG A 90 6.43 -12.25 6.89
N VAL A 91 6.14 -11.83 5.66
CA VAL A 91 5.45 -10.56 5.41
C VAL A 91 4.07 -10.57 6.07
N ALA A 92 3.28 -11.63 5.87
CA ALA A 92 1.95 -11.76 6.48
C ALA A 92 1.98 -11.81 8.02
N ALA A 93 3.06 -12.31 8.62
CA ALA A 93 3.24 -12.36 10.07
C ALA A 93 3.72 -11.02 10.66
N THR A 94 4.54 -10.26 9.93
CA THR A 94 5.19 -9.04 10.44
C THR A 94 4.40 -7.77 10.13
N HIS A 95 3.66 -7.73 9.03
CA HIS A 95 2.85 -6.59 8.61
C HIS A 95 1.40 -6.88 8.98
N THR A 96 0.95 -6.40 10.14
CA THR A 96 -0.39 -6.72 10.64
C THR A 96 -1.47 -5.92 9.89
N PRO A 97 -2.74 -6.39 9.89
CA PRO A 97 -3.85 -5.67 9.26
C PRO A 97 -4.06 -4.25 9.79
N GLU A 98 -3.70 -3.99 11.05
CA GLU A 98 -3.89 -2.70 11.70
C GLU A 98 -2.90 -1.65 11.20
N PHE A 99 -1.66 -2.04 10.91
CA PHE A 99 -0.59 -1.12 10.51
C PHE A 99 -0.29 -1.11 9.01
N SER A 100 -0.54 -2.22 8.32
CA SER A 100 -0.22 -2.38 6.90
C SER A 100 -1.25 -3.29 6.23
N PRO A 101 -2.53 -2.84 6.17
CA PRO A 101 -3.63 -3.64 5.67
C PRO A 101 -3.42 -4.13 4.24
N GLN A 102 -2.90 -3.26 3.35
CA GLN A 102 -2.71 -3.62 1.94
C GLN A 102 -1.59 -4.63 1.77
N VAL A 103 -0.47 -4.46 2.48
CA VAL A 103 0.63 -5.43 2.48
C VAL A 103 0.19 -6.77 3.06
N ASN A 104 -0.53 -6.77 4.19
CA ASN A 104 -1.02 -8.01 4.81
C ASN A 104 -1.95 -8.77 3.86
N ALA A 105 -2.93 -8.08 3.28
CA ALA A 105 -3.89 -8.65 2.36
C ALA A 105 -3.20 -9.22 1.10
N ALA A 106 -2.26 -8.48 0.52
CA ALA A 106 -1.51 -8.93 -0.66
C ALA A 106 -0.65 -10.17 -0.36
N ALA A 107 0.05 -10.20 0.78
CA ALA A 107 0.83 -11.36 1.19
C ALA A 107 -0.05 -12.59 1.43
N ARG A 108 -1.21 -12.43 2.10
CA ARG A 108 -2.17 -13.52 2.33
C ARG A 108 -2.77 -14.05 1.02
N THR A 109 -3.05 -13.18 0.07
CA THR A 109 -3.52 -13.58 -1.27
C THR A 109 -2.44 -14.38 -2.01
N ALA A 110 -1.18 -13.92 -1.98
CA ALA A 110 -0.06 -14.66 -2.57
C ALA A 110 0.16 -16.03 -1.90
N LEU A 111 -0.05 -16.14 -0.59
CA LEU A 111 0.05 -17.41 0.13
C LEU A 111 -1.06 -18.41 -0.22
N LYS A 112 -2.26 -17.94 -0.54
CA LYS A 112 -3.37 -18.77 -1.02
C LYS A 112 -3.21 -19.15 -2.50
N GLY A 113 -2.44 -18.37 -3.24
CA GLY A 113 -2.16 -18.59 -4.66
C GLY A 113 -1.07 -19.62 -4.94
N THR A 114 -0.72 -19.66 -6.23
CA THR A 114 0.26 -20.54 -6.86
C THR A 114 1.70 -20.01 -6.70
N ASP A 115 2.70 -20.81 -7.07
CA ASP A 115 4.11 -20.37 -7.07
C ASP A 115 4.35 -19.11 -7.92
N PRO A 116 3.75 -18.96 -9.13
CA PRO A 116 3.76 -17.70 -9.88
C PRO A 116 3.21 -16.51 -9.11
N ASP A 117 2.12 -16.67 -8.35
CA ASP A 117 1.52 -15.58 -7.57
C ASP A 117 2.47 -15.10 -6.46
N ARG A 118 3.14 -16.04 -5.80
CA ARG A 118 4.18 -15.73 -4.80
C ARG A 118 5.37 -15.01 -5.45
N ALA A 119 5.81 -15.45 -6.63
CA ALA A 119 6.88 -14.80 -7.36
C ALA A 119 6.52 -13.37 -7.80
N ALA A 120 5.29 -13.15 -8.29
CA ALA A 120 4.77 -11.84 -8.66
C ALA A 120 4.68 -10.91 -7.45
N PHE A 121 4.27 -11.44 -6.30
CA PHE A 121 4.25 -10.69 -5.05
C PHE A 121 5.64 -10.27 -4.60
N VAL A 122 6.61 -11.19 -4.61
CA VAL A 122 8.01 -10.90 -4.22
C VAL A 122 8.65 -9.89 -5.17
N SER A 123 8.38 -9.97 -6.47
CA SER A 123 9.06 -9.11 -7.46
C SER A 123 8.58 -7.66 -7.44
N THR A 124 7.27 -7.44 -7.31
CA THR A 124 6.67 -6.08 -7.41
C THR A 124 5.46 -5.88 -6.51
N GLY A 125 4.75 -6.96 -6.13
CA GLY A 125 3.52 -6.85 -5.36
C GLY A 125 3.73 -6.28 -3.95
N TYR A 126 4.84 -6.62 -3.30
CA TYR A 126 5.18 -6.12 -1.96
C TYR A 126 5.38 -4.60 -1.95
N GLU A 127 6.23 -4.07 -2.84
CA GLU A 127 6.51 -2.63 -2.94
C GLU A 127 5.25 -1.83 -3.31
N ARG A 128 4.46 -2.32 -4.26
CA ARG A 128 3.18 -1.70 -4.62
C ARG A 128 2.20 -1.66 -3.46
N ALA A 129 2.14 -2.73 -2.65
CA ALA A 129 1.28 -2.77 -1.49
C ALA A 129 1.76 -1.81 -0.40
N GLN A 130 3.06 -1.73 -0.14
CA GLN A 130 3.62 -0.74 0.78
C GLN A 130 3.31 0.69 0.34
N GLN A 131 3.42 0.97 -0.95
CA GLN A 131 3.16 2.29 -1.49
C GLN A 131 1.70 2.70 -1.25
N ARG A 132 0.74 1.79 -1.48
CA ARG A 132 -0.67 2.04 -1.13
C ARG A 132 -0.87 2.28 0.36
N ASP A 133 -0.24 1.50 1.23
CA ASP A 133 -0.32 1.71 2.69
C ASP A 133 0.30 3.06 3.13
N ARG A 134 1.29 3.60 2.39
CA ARG A 134 1.84 4.95 2.63
C ARG A 134 0.87 6.03 2.15
N GLU A 135 0.33 5.89 0.95
CA GLU A 135 -0.61 6.84 0.36
C GLU A 135 -1.88 6.99 1.19
N VAL A 136 -2.44 5.88 1.69
CA VAL A 136 -3.62 5.92 2.57
C VAL A 136 -3.33 6.68 3.87
N ARG A 137 -2.17 6.43 4.51
CA ARG A 137 -1.78 7.15 5.73
C ARG A 137 -1.53 8.64 5.49
N ALA A 138 -0.90 8.97 4.36
CA ALA A 138 -0.65 10.34 3.98
C ALA A 138 -1.97 11.09 3.72
N ALA A 139 -2.89 10.47 2.97
CA ALA A 139 -4.20 11.04 2.70
C ALA A 139 -5.03 11.24 3.98
N ASP A 140 -4.98 10.29 4.93
CA ASP A 140 -5.66 10.44 6.21
C ASP A 140 -5.09 11.63 7.03
N THR A 141 -3.76 11.78 7.04
CA THR A 141 -3.10 12.88 7.74
C THR A 141 -3.42 14.24 7.10
N GLU A 142 -3.36 14.32 5.76
CA GLU A 142 -3.68 15.54 5.01
C GLU A 142 -5.15 15.93 5.21
N HIS A 143 -6.05 14.95 5.15
CA HIS A 143 -7.47 15.18 5.40
C HIS A 143 -7.74 15.69 6.81
N GLN A 144 -7.10 15.12 7.84
CA GLN A 144 -7.22 15.59 9.22
C GLN A 144 -6.73 17.03 9.38
N GLN A 145 -5.62 17.39 8.73
CA GLN A 145 -5.09 18.76 8.76
C GLN A 145 -6.03 19.74 8.04
N GLU A 146 -6.60 19.34 6.90
CA GLU A 146 -7.58 20.16 6.17
C GLU A 146 -8.84 20.42 7.02
N VAL A 147 -9.36 19.39 7.70
CA VAL A 147 -10.51 19.52 8.61
C VAL A 147 -10.16 20.47 9.76
N ALA A 148 -9.02 20.27 10.43
CA ALA A 148 -8.60 21.12 11.54
C ALA A 148 -8.42 22.59 11.12
N ALA A 149 -7.88 22.84 9.93
CA ALA A 149 -7.75 24.19 9.38
C ALA A 149 -9.12 24.84 9.13
N ARG A 150 -10.04 24.12 8.48
CA ARG A 150 -11.42 24.60 8.24
C ARG A 150 -12.18 24.88 9.52
N GLU A 151 -12.02 24.04 10.53
CA GLU A 151 -12.60 24.23 11.85
C GLU A 151 -12.08 25.51 12.52
N ARG A 152 -10.75 25.74 12.50
CA ARG A 152 -10.16 26.98 13.01
C ARG A 152 -10.66 28.21 12.27
N ASP A 153 -10.72 28.16 10.95
CA ASP A 153 -11.22 29.27 10.13
C ASP A 153 -12.68 29.61 10.46
N PHE A 154 -13.50 28.58 10.69
CA PHE A 154 -14.89 28.75 11.11
C PHE A 154 -14.99 29.43 12.48
N VAL A 155 -14.22 28.97 13.47
CA VAL A 155 -14.18 29.61 14.80
C VAL A 155 -13.64 31.04 14.71
N ALA A 156 -12.69 31.31 13.82
CA ALA A 156 -12.14 32.65 13.62
C ALA A 156 -13.20 33.61 13.04
N ALA A 157 -14.03 33.13 12.11
CA ALA A 157 -15.14 33.90 11.58
C ALA A 157 -16.16 34.26 12.68
N LEU A 158 -16.49 33.31 13.56
CA LEU A 158 -17.37 33.56 14.71
C LEU A 158 -16.76 34.56 15.70
N ALA A 159 -15.49 34.38 16.06
CA ALA A 159 -14.75 35.26 16.96
C ALA A 159 -14.70 36.72 16.47
N ALA A 160 -14.77 36.94 15.15
CA ALA A 160 -14.81 38.27 14.56
C ALA A 160 -16.25 38.82 14.45
N THR A 161 -17.19 38.01 13.94
CA THR A 161 -18.42 38.54 13.34
C THR A 161 -19.73 38.00 13.92
N ASP A 162 -19.71 37.03 14.84
CA ASP A 162 -20.94 36.45 15.40
C ASP A 162 -21.85 37.53 16.00
N PRO A 163 -23.19 37.49 15.91
CA PRO A 163 -24.05 38.49 16.55
C PRO A 163 -24.14 38.35 18.08
N GLY A 164 -23.92 37.15 18.61
CA GLY A 164 -23.83 36.85 20.03
C GLY A 164 -22.52 37.36 20.64
N GLY A 165 -22.60 37.93 21.84
CA GLY A 165 -21.42 38.40 22.57
C GLY A 165 -20.68 37.25 23.24
N GLU A 166 -21.42 36.30 23.79
CA GLU A 166 -20.89 35.16 24.54
C GLU A 166 -20.28 34.12 23.60
N VAL A 167 -20.95 33.80 22.48
CA VAL A 167 -20.36 32.94 21.42
C VAL A 167 -19.06 33.55 20.89
N ARG A 168 -19.03 34.86 20.63
CA ARG A 168 -17.82 35.55 20.16
C ARG A 168 -16.68 35.44 21.17
N THR A 169 -16.98 35.62 22.46
CA THR A 169 -16.00 35.51 23.55
C THR A 169 -15.46 34.10 23.68
N ALA A 170 -16.34 33.08 23.64
CA ALA A 170 -15.96 31.68 23.65
C ALA A 170 -15.06 31.32 22.45
N ALA A 171 -15.39 31.81 21.25
CA ALA A 171 -14.59 31.60 20.05
C ALA A 171 -13.22 32.28 20.14
N GLN A 172 -13.13 33.49 20.70
CA GLN A 172 -11.86 34.17 20.95
C GLN A 172 -10.98 33.41 21.96
N TRP A 173 -11.59 32.81 23.00
CA TRP A 173 -10.87 32.00 23.97
C TRP A 173 -10.29 30.72 23.36
N ALA A 174 -11.04 30.09 22.44
CA ALA A 174 -10.60 28.91 21.71
C ALA A 174 -9.44 29.19 20.74
N LEU A 175 -9.26 30.45 20.33
CA LEU A 175 -8.19 30.91 19.43
C LEU A 175 -7.10 31.73 20.12
N ARG A 176 -7.04 31.68 21.45
CA ARG A 176 -6.04 32.42 22.23
C ARG A 176 -4.60 32.02 21.85
N PRO A 177 -3.60 32.88 22.09
CA PRO A 177 -2.20 32.49 21.90
C PRO A 177 -1.86 31.21 22.66
N GLY A 178 -1.31 30.22 21.96
CA GLY A 178 -1.00 28.89 22.51
C GLY A 178 -2.15 27.87 22.47
N ALA A 179 -3.29 28.23 21.89
CA ALA A 179 -4.38 27.28 21.65
C ALA A 179 -3.98 26.17 20.66
N THR A 180 -4.59 25.01 20.86
CA THR A 180 -4.40 23.77 20.10
C THR A 180 -5.72 23.33 19.47
N ASP A 181 -5.71 22.27 18.65
CA ASP A 181 -6.94 21.71 18.10
C ASP A 181 -7.89 21.17 19.18
N ALA A 182 -7.37 20.83 20.37
CA ALA A 182 -8.20 20.44 21.50
C ALA A 182 -9.07 21.60 22.02
N ASP A 183 -8.57 22.84 22.00
CA ASP A 183 -9.32 24.02 22.41
C ASP A 183 -10.44 24.35 21.42
N VAL A 184 -10.18 24.16 20.13
CA VAL A 184 -11.18 24.30 19.06
C VAL A 184 -12.26 23.22 19.21
N ALA A 185 -11.86 21.98 19.49
CA ALA A 185 -12.80 20.88 19.76
C ALA A 185 -13.65 21.15 21.02
N GLU A 186 -13.07 21.69 22.09
CA GLU A 186 -13.80 22.10 23.30
C GLU A 186 -14.81 23.21 23.02
N PHE A 187 -14.48 24.16 22.14
CA PHE A 187 -15.42 25.17 21.68
C PHE A 187 -16.64 24.54 21.00
N PHE A 188 -16.43 23.60 20.06
CA PHE A 188 -17.55 22.90 19.43
C PHE A 188 -18.34 22.01 20.40
N GLY A 189 -17.67 21.40 21.37
CA GLY A 189 -18.30 20.53 22.36
C GLY A 189 -19.12 21.26 23.42
N TYR A 190 -18.65 22.42 23.88
CA TYR A 190 -19.22 23.14 25.02
C TYR A 190 -19.35 24.63 24.78
N GLY A 191 -18.26 25.29 24.35
CA GLY A 191 -18.18 26.76 24.30
C GLY A 191 -19.28 27.40 23.45
N TRP A 192 -19.59 26.82 22.30
CA TRP A 192 -20.60 27.35 21.39
C TRP A 192 -22.02 27.20 21.96
N ALA A 193 -22.39 26.01 22.44
CA ALA A 193 -23.73 25.74 22.97
C ALA A 193 -24.03 26.59 24.22
N THR A 194 -23.07 26.69 25.14
CA THR A 194 -23.21 27.51 26.34
C THR A 194 -23.27 28.99 26.00
N GLY A 195 -22.37 29.49 25.15
CA GLY A 195 -22.39 30.90 24.70
C GLY A 195 -23.71 31.27 24.02
N ALA A 196 -24.20 30.43 23.11
CA ALA A 196 -25.45 30.69 22.39
C ALA A 196 -26.67 30.72 23.32
N THR A 197 -26.67 29.90 24.37
CA THR A 197 -27.73 29.89 25.38
C THR A 197 -27.74 31.19 26.17
N LEU A 198 -26.57 31.65 26.64
CA LEU A 198 -26.43 32.91 27.36
C LEU A 198 -26.80 34.12 26.49
N ASP A 199 -26.39 34.12 25.22
CA ASP A 199 -26.75 35.18 24.27
C ASP A 199 -28.27 35.27 24.06
N LEU A 200 -28.94 34.13 23.95
CA LEU A 200 -30.38 34.03 23.78
C LEU A 200 -31.14 34.45 25.05
N GLU A 201 -30.66 34.06 26.23
CA GLU A 201 -31.19 34.54 27.51
C GLU A 201 -31.04 36.05 27.65
N GLY A 202 -29.85 36.59 27.35
CA GLY A 202 -29.60 38.03 27.37
C GLY A 202 -30.46 38.79 26.35
N HIS A 203 -30.71 38.22 25.17
CA HIS A 203 -31.61 38.81 24.20
C HIS A 203 -33.07 38.86 24.69
N ARG A 204 -33.57 37.77 25.27
CA ARG A 204 -34.92 37.71 25.85
C ARG A 204 -35.10 38.71 26.97
N LEU A 205 -34.10 38.85 27.84
CA LEU A 205 -34.12 39.82 28.93
C LEU A 205 -34.20 41.27 28.39
N ARG A 206 -33.40 41.60 27.37
CA ARG A 206 -33.45 42.94 26.74
C ARG A 206 -34.81 43.26 26.13
N ILE A 207 -35.49 42.27 25.53
CA ILE A 207 -36.86 42.45 25.02
C ILE A 207 -37.82 42.75 26.17
N ALA A 208 -37.81 41.92 27.23
CA ALA A 208 -38.70 42.09 28.38
C ALA A 208 -38.51 43.46 29.07
N ASP A 209 -37.26 43.90 29.23
CA ASP A 209 -36.92 45.21 29.77
C ASP A 209 -37.40 46.35 28.86
N GLY A 210 -37.30 46.16 27.54
CA GLY A 210 -37.81 47.11 26.55
C GLY A 210 -39.33 47.23 26.60
N GLU A 211 -40.04 46.12 26.67
CA GLU A 211 -41.50 46.09 26.78
C GLU A 211 -41.99 46.74 28.08
N THR A 212 -41.33 46.45 29.20
CA THR A 212 -41.65 47.04 30.50
C THR A 212 -41.50 48.56 30.47
N ARG A 213 -40.39 49.06 29.92
CA ARG A 213 -40.15 50.50 29.75
C ARG A 213 -41.19 51.15 28.82
N ARG A 214 -41.53 50.48 27.71
CA ARG A 214 -42.57 50.95 26.78
C ARG A 214 -43.93 51.04 27.46
N HIS A 215 -44.33 50.02 28.22
CA HIS A 215 -45.60 49.99 28.92
C HIS A 215 -45.70 51.14 29.93
N HIS A 216 -44.66 51.34 30.74
CA HIS A 216 -44.60 52.46 31.68
C HIS A 216 -44.74 53.83 31.00
N ALA A 217 -44.01 54.05 29.91
CA ALA A 217 -44.09 55.30 29.15
C ALA A 217 -45.50 55.55 28.59
N LEU A 218 -46.15 54.51 28.04
CA LEU A 218 -47.52 54.60 27.54
C LEU A 218 -48.51 54.91 28.67
N THR A 219 -48.39 54.27 29.84
CA THR A 219 -49.23 54.57 31.00
C THR A 219 -49.10 56.03 31.44
N LEU A 220 -47.88 56.58 31.45
CA LEU A 220 -47.66 57.99 31.79
C LEU A 220 -48.27 58.94 30.75
N LEU A 221 -48.13 58.63 29.46
CA LEU A 221 -48.73 59.43 28.39
C LEU A 221 -50.26 59.42 28.46
N LEU A 222 -50.87 58.25 28.71
CA LEU A 222 -52.32 58.13 28.91
C LEU A 222 -52.81 58.96 30.09
N ARG A 223 -52.12 58.89 31.24
CA ARG A 223 -52.48 59.71 32.41
C ARG A 223 -52.38 61.21 32.11
N LYS A 224 -51.34 61.64 31.39
CA LYS A 224 -51.18 63.05 30.99
C LYS A 224 -52.25 63.51 30.00
N ALA A 225 -52.64 62.65 29.06
CA ALA A 225 -53.71 62.96 28.11
C ALA A 225 -55.05 63.12 28.83
N LEU A 226 -55.41 62.18 29.72
CA LEU A 226 -56.65 62.28 30.52
C LEU A 226 -56.70 63.55 31.37
N ALA A 227 -55.59 63.91 32.04
CA ALA A 227 -55.53 65.13 32.84
C ALA A 227 -55.58 66.43 32.02
N ALA A 228 -55.37 66.37 30.70
CA ALA A 228 -55.48 67.52 29.81
C ALA A 228 -56.88 67.66 29.18
N GLU A 229 -57.73 66.64 29.30
CA GLU A 229 -59.14 66.66 28.87
C GLU A 229 -60.08 67.20 29.97
N GLU A 230 -59.64 67.21 31.24
CA GLU A 230 -60.31 67.85 32.38
C GLU A 230 -59.98 69.36 32.47
#